data_AF-A0A834LI55-F1
#
_entry.id   AF-A0A834LI55-F1
#
_cell.length_a   1.000
_cell.length_b   1.000
_cell.length_c   1.000
_cell.angle_alpha   90.00
_cell.angle_beta   90.00
_cell.angle_gamma   90.00
#
_symmetry.space_group_name_H-M   'P 1'
#
loop_
_entity.id
_entity.type
_entity.pdbx_description
1 polymer ?
#
loop_
_entity_poly.entity_id
_entity_poly.type
_entity_poly.pdbx_seq_one_letter_code
_entity_poly.pdbx_strand_id
1 'polypeptide(L)'
;MYKIDDHVACAVAGIMSDANILINTARVQAQRYTFSYQEPMPVEQLVQSLCDTKQGYTQFGGLCPFGVSFLFAGWDKNYGFQLYMSDPSGNYGGWKAAAIGANNQAAQSMLKQDYKDEITREEAVQLALKVLSKTMDSTSLTSDKLEQAEVNFRLFWES
;
A
#
# COMPACT_ATOMS: atom_id res chain seq x y z
N MET A 1 6.04 -7.99 -1.49
CA MET A 1 5.51 -7.07 -0.45
C MET A 1 6.67 -6.43 0.31
N TYR A 2 6.57 -5.17 0.73
CA TYR A 2 7.68 -4.47 1.39
C TYR A 2 7.26 -3.84 2.72
N LYS A 3 8.00 -4.14 3.79
CA LYS A 3 7.87 -3.45 5.08
C LYS A 3 8.55 -2.07 4.99
N ILE A 4 7.84 -1.01 5.37
CA ILE A 4 8.39 0.35 5.45
C ILE A 4 8.78 0.67 6.89
N ASP A 5 7.89 0.40 7.83
CA ASP A 5 8.12 0.53 9.27
C ASP A 5 7.39 -0.59 10.01
N ASP A 6 7.49 -0.66 11.33
CA ASP A 6 6.80 -1.68 12.14
C ASP A 6 5.27 -1.65 11.97
N HIS A 7 4.69 -0.47 11.74
CA HIS A 7 3.26 -0.24 11.60
C HIS A 7 2.80 0.00 10.15
N VAL A 8 3.70 -0.04 9.16
CA VAL A 8 3.37 0.24 7.74
C VAL A 8 4.08 -0.71 6.77
N ALA A 9 3.31 -1.26 5.83
CA ALA A 9 3.80 -2.03 4.70
C ALA A 9 3.20 -1.52 3.38
N CYS A 10 3.83 -1.86 2.26
CA CYS A 10 3.30 -1.56 0.94
C CYS A 10 3.42 -2.71 -0.06
N ALA A 11 2.48 -2.74 -0.99
CA ALA A 11 2.58 -3.42 -2.27
C ALA A 11 2.91 -2.41 -3.37
N VAL A 12 3.56 -2.86 -4.45
CA VAL A 12 3.96 -2.01 -5.57
C VAL A 12 3.52 -2.63 -6.89
N ALA A 13 3.17 -1.79 -7.85
CA ALA A 13 2.94 -2.19 -9.23
C ALA A 13 3.60 -1.18 -10.17
N GLY A 14 4.44 -1.67 -11.08
CA GLY A 14 5.20 -0.84 -12.01
C GLY A 14 6.68 -1.18 -12.04
N ILE A 15 7.52 -0.19 -12.30
CA ILE A 15 8.97 -0.35 -12.43
C ILE A 15 9.61 -0.62 -11.07
N MET A 16 10.24 -1.78 -10.91
CA MET A 16 10.81 -2.21 -9.62
C MET A 16 12.01 -1.37 -9.16
N SER A 17 12.83 -0.85 -10.09
CA SER A 17 13.93 0.05 -9.74
C SER A 17 13.43 1.34 -9.09
N ASP A 18 12.38 1.92 -9.67
CA ASP A 18 11.72 3.12 -9.16
C ASP A 18 11.08 2.86 -7.79
N ALA A 19 10.42 1.70 -7.66
CA ALA A 19 9.83 1.27 -6.41
C ALA A 19 10.89 1.19 -5.29
N ASN A 20 12.04 0.58 -5.55
CA ASN A 20 13.10 0.41 -4.55
C ASN A 20 13.67 1.75 -4.06
N ILE A 21 13.83 2.73 -4.95
CA ILE A 21 14.26 4.09 -4.58
C ILE A 21 13.24 4.71 -3.63
N LEU A 22 11.97 4.68 -3.99
CA LEU A 22 10.90 5.27 -3.20
C LEU A 22 10.68 4.55 -1.86
N ILE A 23 10.78 3.22 -1.82
CA ILE A 23 10.69 2.43 -0.57
C ILE A 23 11.81 2.83 0.39
N ASN A 24 13.04 2.96 -0.10
CA ASN A 24 14.17 3.36 0.73
C ASN A 24 14.00 4.80 1.24
N THR A 25 13.51 5.71 0.41
CA THR A 25 13.14 7.07 0.82
C THR A 25 12.09 7.05 1.93
N ALA A 26 11.01 6.28 1.76
CA ALA A 26 9.95 6.14 2.75
C ALA A 26 10.46 5.60 4.09
N ARG A 27 11.31 4.56 4.07
CA ARG A 27 11.96 4.00 5.27
C ARG A 27 12.77 5.05 6.02
N VAL A 28 13.59 5.81 5.30
CA VAL A 28 14.40 6.88 5.90
C VAL A 28 13.52 7.98 6.48
N GLN A 29 12.44 8.37 5.79
CA GLN A 29 11.49 9.38 6.28
C GLN A 29 10.78 8.92 7.56
N ALA A 30 10.29 7.68 7.60
CA ALA A 30 9.64 7.10 8.78
C ALA A 30 10.60 7.12 9.99
N GLN A 31 11.84 6.66 9.82
CA GLN A 31 12.82 6.64 10.90
C GLN A 31 13.26 8.04 11.35
N ARG A 32 13.35 9.01 10.42
CA ARG A 32 13.63 10.42 10.78
C ARG A 32 12.50 11.02 11.62
N TYR A 33 11.25 10.71 11.28
CA TYR A 33 10.11 11.14 12.06
C TYR A 33 10.17 10.53 13.47
N THR A 34 10.32 9.21 13.57
CA THR A 34 10.45 8.51 14.86
C THR A 34 11.62 9.05 15.68
N PHE A 35 12.76 9.34 15.06
CA PHE A 35 13.89 9.96 15.75
C PHE A 35 13.57 11.35 16.30
N SER A 36 12.82 12.17 15.55
CA SER A 36 12.52 13.56 15.92
C SER A 36 11.40 13.67 16.96
N TYR A 37 10.35 12.87 16.81
CA TYR A 37 9.12 12.96 17.60
C TYR A 37 8.98 11.84 18.63
N GLN A 38 9.86 10.82 18.59
CA GLN A 38 9.84 9.67 19.49
C GLN A 38 8.51 8.90 19.44
N GLU A 39 7.83 8.93 18.30
CA GLU A 39 6.62 8.17 18.02
C GLU A 39 6.54 7.74 16.55
N PRO A 40 5.82 6.66 16.21
CA PRO A 40 5.67 6.21 14.83
C PRO A 40 5.01 7.27 13.95
N MET A 41 5.52 7.42 12.71
CA MET A 41 4.99 8.39 11.75
C MET A 41 3.53 8.08 11.36
N PRO A 42 2.59 9.03 11.39
CA PRO A 42 1.23 8.81 10.91
C PRO A 42 1.22 8.29 9.47
N VAL A 43 0.35 7.33 9.18
CA VAL A 43 0.37 6.61 7.88
C VAL A 43 0.13 7.57 6.73
N GLU A 44 -0.87 8.45 6.85
CA GLU A 44 -1.17 9.46 5.83
C GLU A 44 0.01 10.39 5.57
N GLN A 45 0.70 10.83 6.62
CA GLN A 45 1.83 11.76 6.49
C GLN A 45 3.00 11.13 5.74
N LEU A 46 3.26 9.83 5.97
CA LEU A 46 4.27 9.07 5.23
C LEU A 46 3.89 8.95 3.74
N VAL A 47 2.63 8.63 3.45
CA VAL A 47 2.12 8.54 2.08
C VAL A 47 2.23 9.89 1.38
N GLN A 48 1.79 10.97 2.03
CA GLN A 48 1.87 12.32 1.49
C GLN A 48 3.31 12.71 1.17
N SER A 49 4.25 12.50 2.08
CA SER A 49 5.66 12.86 1.87
C SER A 49 6.29 12.13 0.67
N LEU A 50 5.93 10.85 0.47
CA LEU A 50 6.38 10.10 -0.70
C LEU A 50 5.69 10.60 -1.99
N CYS A 51 4.41 10.97 -1.90
CA CYS A 51 3.64 11.48 -3.02
C CYS A 51 4.13 12.86 -3.49
N ASP A 52 4.53 13.73 -2.56
CA ASP A 52 5.19 15.01 -2.87
C ASP A 52 6.51 14.77 -3.60
N THR A 53 7.26 13.74 -3.20
CA THR A 53 8.49 13.33 -3.90
C THR A 53 8.18 12.90 -5.33
N LYS A 54 7.10 12.13 -5.56
CA LYS A 54 6.69 11.73 -6.91
C LYS A 54 6.25 12.92 -7.75
N GLN A 55 5.44 13.81 -7.18
CA GLN A 55 4.94 15.01 -7.84
C GLN A 55 6.08 15.96 -8.24
N GLY A 56 7.15 16.05 -7.44
CA GLY A 56 8.32 16.85 -7.81
C GLY A 56 8.92 16.45 -9.17
N TYR A 57 8.89 15.16 -9.52
CA TYR A 57 9.38 14.63 -10.80
C TYR A 57 8.38 14.81 -11.95
N THR A 58 7.13 15.22 -11.68
CA THR A 58 6.11 15.54 -12.70
C THR A 58 5.98 17.04 -12.93
N GLN A 59 6.29 17.85 -11.93
CA GLN A 59 6.22 19.31 -12.01
C GLN A 59 7.51 19.94 -12.53
N PHE A 60 8.66 19.50 -12.04
CA PHE A 60 9.96 20.05 -12.45
C PHE A 60 10.54 19.21 -13.59
N GLY A 61 10.67 19.83 -14.76
CA GLY A 61 11.21 19.16 -15.95
C GLY A 61 12.67 18.74 -15.79
N GLY A 62 13.12 17.80 -16.64
CA GLY A 62 14.50 17.34 -16.69
C GLY A 62 14.76 16.00 -16.00
N LEU A 63 13.75 15.43 -15.32
CA LEU A 63 13.81 14.09 -14.73
C LEU A 63 12.64 13.23 -15.24
N CYS A 64 12.83 11.91 -15.26
CA CYS A 64 11.77 10.97 -15.62
C CYS A 64 10.83 10.74 -14.42
N PRO A 65 9.49 10.83 -14.58
CA PRO A 65 8.55 10.47 -13.53
C PRO A 65 8.70 9.02 -13.05
N PHE A 66 8.41 8.76 -11.77
CA PHE A 66 8.43 7.42 -11.22
C PHE A 66 7.30 6.55 -11.78
N GLY A 67 7.64 5.47 -12.47
CA GLY A 67 6.70 4.55 -13.11
C GLY A 67 6.10 3.52 -12.16
N VAL A 68 5.68 3.92 -10.95
CA VAL A 68 5.19 3.00 -9.91
C VAL A 68 3.96 3.53 -9.17
N SER A 69 2.99 2.64 -8.99
CA SER A 69 1.86 2.80 -8.08
C SER A 69 2.12 2.03 -6.79
N PHE A 70 1.66 2.58 -5.66
CA PHE A 70 1.77 1.94 -4.36
C PHE A 70 0.39 1.68 -3.77
N LEU A 71 0.30 0.59 -3.02
CA LEU A 71 -0.79 0.33 -2.09
C LEU A 71 -0.18 0.21 -0.70
N PHE A 72 -0.45 1.18 0.17
CA PHE A 72 0.03 1.22 1.54
C PHE A 72 -1.03 0.67 2.47
N ALA A 73 -0.64 -0.23 3.36
CA ALA A 73 -1.44 -0.67 4.48
C ALA A 73 -0.68 -0.32 5.75
N GLY A 74 -1.37 0.32 6.70
CA GLY A 74 -0.75 0.70 7.96
C GLY A 74 -1.76 0.85 9.08
N TRP A 75 -1.25 0.98 10.29
CA TRP A 75 -2.06 1.30 11.46
C TRP A 75 -1.42 2.47 12.21
N ASP A 76 -2.23 3.44 12.64
CA ASP A 76 -1.80 4.44 13.61
C ASP A 76 -2.89 4.72 14.65
N LYS A 77 -2.50 5.47 15.70
CA LYS A 77 -3.39 5.82 16.82
C LYS A 77 -4.48 6.83 16.45
N ASN A 78 -4.37 7.52 15.31
CA ASN A 78 -5.24 8.61 14.91
C ASN A 78 -6.46 8.09 14.14
N TYR A 79 -6.23 7.20 13.18
CA TYR A 79 -7.26 6.70 12.27
C TYR A 79 -7.37 5.17 12.25
N GLY A 80 -6.55 4.46 13.03
CA GLY A 80 -6.55 3.00 13.06
C GLY A 80 -5.97 2.41 11.78
N PHE A 81 -6.55 1.30 11.31
CA PHE A 81 -6.14 0.65 10.07
C PHE A 81 -6.52 1.47 8.85
N GLN A 82 -5.54 1.71 7.99
CA GLN A 82 -5.66 2.58 6.83
C GLN A 82 -5.10 1.88 5.60
N LEU A 83 -5.76 2.13 4.46
CA LEU A 83 -5.33 1.69 3.15
C LEU A 83 -5.26 2.91 2.22
N TYR A 84 -4.09 3.18 1.67
CA TYR A 84 -3.87 4.27 0.72
C TYR A 84 -3.35 3.74 -0.61
N MET A 85 -3.85 4.31 -1.70
CA MET A 85 -3.34 4.04 -3.04
C MET A 85 -2.68 5.31 -3.57
N SER A 86 -1.49 5.20 -4.17
CA SER A 86 -0.86 6.29 -4.91
C SER A 86 -0.55 5.88 -6.34
N ASP A 87 -0.62 6.84 -7.26
CA ASP A 87 -0.30 6.66 -8.68
C ASP A 87 0.94 7.49 -9.09
N PRO A 88 1.55 7.25 -10.26
CA PRO A 88 2.76 7.94 -10.72
C PRO A 88 2.71 9.48 -10.70
N SER A 89 1.52 10.08 -10.78
CA SER A 89 1.36 11.54 -10.79
C SER A 89 1.68 12.21 -9.45
N GLY A 90 1.73 11.43 -8.38
CA GLY A 90 1.84 11.92 -7.00
C GLY A 90 0.50 12.14 -6.32
N ASN A 91 -0.62 11.76 -6.94
CA ASN A 91 -1.89 11.69 -6.24
C ASN A 91 -1.96 10.47 -5.32
N TYR A 92 -2.60 10.64 -4.17
CA TYR A 92 -3.00 9.54 -3.29
C TYR A 92 -4.43 9.70 -2.81
N GLY A 93 -5.04 8.59 -2.37
CA GLY A 93 -6.36 8.58 -1.77
C GLY A 93 -6.55 7.41 -0.82
N GLY A 94 -7.43 7.58 0.16
CA GLY A 94 -7.81 6.53 1.12
C GLY A 94 -8.87 5.59 0.53
N TRP A 95 -8.78 4.30 0.86
CA TRP A 95 -9.64 3.25 0.32
C TRP A 95 -10.08 2.28 1.42
N LYS A 96 -11.26 1.67 1.25
CA LYS A 96 -11.69 0.52 2.05
C LYS A 96 -11.16 -0.79 1.48
N ALA A 97 -11.13 -0.87 0.16
CA ALA A 97 -10.47 -1.92 -0.61
C ALA A 97 -10.01 -1.31 -1.94
N ALA A 98 -8.83 -1.71 -2.41
CA ALA A 98 -8.28 -1.22 -3.66
C ALA A 98 -7.37 -2.27 -4.32
N ALA A 99 -7.22 -2.13 -5.63
CA ALA A 99 -6.32 -2.93 -6.46
C ALA A 99 -5.50 -2.01 -7.39
N ILE A 100 -4.24 -2.37 -7.57
CA ILE A 100 -3.28 -1.73 -8.49
C ILE A 100 -2.71 -2.76 -9.45
N GLY A 101 -2.12 -2.31 -10.55
CA GLY A 101 -1.50 -3.18 -11.56
C GLY A 101 -2.44 -3.63 -12.67
N ALA A 102 -2.11 -4.76 -13.31
CA ALA A 102 -2.88 -5.30 -14.44
C ALA A 102 -4.31 -5.66 -14.01
N ASN A 103 -5.27 -5.46 -14.92
CA ASN A 103 -6.69 -5.79 -14.71
C ASN A 103 -7.32 -5.09 -13.48
N ASN A 104 -6.77 -3.96 -13.02
CA ASN A 104 -7.26 -3.24 -11.85
C ASN A 104 -8.73 -2.81 -11.97
N GLN A 105 -9.22 -2.44 -13.15
CA GLN A 105 -10.62 -2.01 -13.36
C GLN A 105 -11.61 -3.14 -13.04
N ALA A 106 -11.29 -4.36 -13.47
CA ALA A 106 -12.08 -5.55 -13.15
C ALA A 106 -11.98 -5.88 -11.65
N ALA A 107 -10.77 -5.84 -11.08
CA ALA A 107 -10.56 -6.09 -9.66
C ALA A 107 -11.35 -5.10 -8.78
N GLN A 108 -11.27 -3.81 -9.08
CA GLN A 108 -11.99 -2.73 -8.40
C GLN A 108 -13.50 -2.91 -8.51
N SER A 109 -14.02 -3.39 -9.65
CA SER A 109 -15.45 -3.65 -9.81
C SER A 109 -15.92 -4.80 -8.92
N MET A 110 -15.15 -5.88 -8.82
CA MET A 110 -15.45 -7.00 -7.92
C MET A 110 -15.33 -6.59 -6.44
N LEU A 111 -14.30 -5.83 -6.07
CA LEU A 111 -14.15 -5.31 -4.72
C LEU A 111 -15.34 -4.44 -4.33
N LYS A 112 -15.80 -3.53 -5.20
CA LYS A 112 -16.99 -2.71 -4.95
C LYS A 112 -18.27 -3.52 -4.75
N GLN A 113 -18.41 -4.65 -5.43
CA GLN A 113 -19.60 -5.49 -5.36
C GLN A 113 -19.62 -6.36 -4.10
N ASP A 114 -18.47 -6.95 -3.74
CA ASP A 114 -18.40 -8.01 -2.74
C ASP A 114 -17.88 -7.53 -1.37
N TYR A 115 -17.25 -6.35 -1.29
CA TYR A 115 -16.77 -5.77 -0.03
C TYR A 115 -17.93 -5.34 0.88
N LYS A 116 -17.74 -5.51 2.19
CA LYS A 116 -18.68 -5.08 3.24
C LYS A 116 -17.90 -4.35 4.33
N ASP A 117 -18.54 -3.36 4.97
CA ASP A 117 -17.90 -2.56 6.01
C ASP A 117 -17.54 -3.38 7.26
N GLU A 118 -18.37 -4.37 7.61
CA GLU A 118 -18.14 -5.28 8.74
C GLU A 118 -17.58 -6.62 8.26
N ILE A 119 -16.52 -6.58 7.45
CA ILE A 119 -15.85 -7.80 6.96
C ILE A 119 -14.89 -8.35 8.02
N THR A 120 -14.95 -9.65 8.28
CA THR A 120 -13.96 -10.31 9.15
C THR A 120 -12.61 -10.44 8.44
N ARG A 121 -11.54 -10.66 9.21
CA ARG A 121 -10.20 -10.89 8.65
C ARG A 121 -10.21 -12.03 7.64
N GLU A 122 -10.82 -13.16 8.01
CA GLU A 122 -10.88 -14.36 7.18
C GLU A 122 -11.67 -14.09 5.89
N GLU A 123 -12.80 -13.40 5.96
CA GLU A 123 -13.57 -13.01 4.77
C GLU A 123 -12.82 -12.04 3.87
N ALA A 124 -12.07 -11.09 4.45
CA ALA A 124 -11.26 -10.13 3.69
C ALA A 124 -10.15 -10.84 2.91
N VAL A 125 -9.48 -11.82 3.53
CA VAL A 125 -8.48 -12.66 2.85
C VAL A 125 -9.13 -13.46 1.73
N GLN A 126 -10.28 -14.10 1.97
CA GLN A 126 -10.99 -14.86 0.94
C GLN A 126 -11.43 -13.96 -0.23
N LEU A 127 -11.90 -12.74 0.07
CA LEU A 127 -12.27 -11.77 -0.96
C LEU A 127 -11.05 -11.35 -1.79
N ALA A 128 -9.92 -11.04 -1.15
CA ALA A 128 -8.68 -10.68 -1.85
C ALA A 128 -8.20 -11.81 -2.77
N LEU A 129 -8.20 -13.06 -2.28
CA LEU A 129 -7.83 -14.25 -3.07
C LEU A 129 -8.80 -14.49 -4.24
N LYS A 130 -10.10 -14.35 -4.01
CA LYS A 130 -11.13 -14.46 -5.06
C LYS A 130 -10.92 -13.42 -6.15
N VAL A 131 -10.73 -12.16 -5.78
CA VAL A 131 -10.47 -11.06 -6.73
C VAL A 131 -9.20 -11.34 -7.52
N LEU A 132 -8.11 -11.69 -6.85
CA LEU A 132 -6.82 -11.98 -7.48
C LEU A 132 -6.92 -13.14 -8.48
N SER A 133 -7.59 -14.24 -8.10
CA SER A 133 -7.79 -15.42 -8.97
C SER A 133 -8.57 -15.11 -10.25
N LYS A 134 -9.46 -14.11 -10.21
CA LYS A 134 -10.29 -13.72 -11.35
C LYS A 134 -9.64 -12.68 -12.24
N THR A 135 -8.66 -11.93 -11.72
CA THR A 135 -7.95 -10.89 -12.47
C THR A 135 -6.57 -11.31 -12.94
N MET A 136 -6.06 -12.46 -12.49
CA MET A 136 -4.81 -13.00 -13.00
C MET A 136 -4.99 -13.59 -14.40
N ASP A 137 -4.01 -13.39 -15.28
CA ASP A 137 -4.05 -13.93 -16.64
C ASP A 137 -3.79 -15.46 -16.69
N SER A 138 -3.36 -16.06 -15.58
CA SER A 138 -3.06 -17.50 -15.52
C SER A 138 -4.25 -18.32 -15.03
N THR A 139 -4.42 -19.50 -15.59
CA THR A 139 -5.55 -20.41 -15.32
C THR A 139 -5.58 -21.01 -13.91
N SER A 140 -4.49 -20.90 -13.13
CA SER A 140 -4.40 -21.45 -11.79
C SER A 140 -3.62 -20.55 -10.83
N LEU A 141 -4.20 -20.34 -9.64
CA LEU A 141 -3.56 -19.69 -8.51
C LEU A 141 -2.75 -20.73 -7.73
N THR A 142 -1.43 -20.70 -7.87
CA THR A 142 -0.49 -21.54 -7.10
C THR A 142 0.19 -20.70 -6.01
N SER A 143 0.63 -21.34 -4.93
CA SER A 143 1.35 -20.68 -3.82
C SER A 143 2.55 -19.86 -4.29
N ASP A 144 3.25 -20.33 -5.31
CA ASP A 144 4.50 -19.73 -5.78
C ASP A 144 4.29 -18.41 -6.53
N LYS A 145 3.05 -18.10 -6.91
CA LYS A 145 2.66 -16.87 -7.63
C LYS A 145 1.97 -15.86 -6.73
N LEU A 146 1.88 -16.15 -5.43
CA LEU A 146 1.14 -15.35 -4.48
C LEU A 146 2.04 -14.90 -3.34
N GLU A 147 1.98 -13.60 -3.06
CA GLU A 147 2.51 -13.02 -1.83
C GLU A 147 1.36 -12.35 -1.08
N GLN A 148 1.30 -12.57 0.22
CA GLN A 148 0.34 -11.94 1.13
C GLN A 148 1.11 -11.31 2.29
N ALA A 149 0.66 -10.14 2.73
CA ALA A 149 1.11 -9.54 3.98
C ALA A 149 -0.09 -9.04 4.77
N GLU A 150 0.03 -9.08 6.09
CA GLU A 150 -0.97 -8.58 7.02
C GLU A 150 -0.31 -7.59 7.98
N VAL A 151 -0.96 -6.45 8.19
CA VAL A 151 -0.56 -5.49 9.21
C VAL A 151 -1.43 -5.75 10.43
N ASN A 152 -0.79 -6.14 11.53
CA ASN A 152 -1.47 -6.45 12.79
C ASN A 152 -1.07 -5.41 13.84
N PHE A 153 -2.05 -4.97 14.63
CA PHE A 153 -1.79 -4.19 15.83
C PHE A 153 -1.79 -5.11 17.05
N ARG A 154 -0.69 -5.10 17.83
CA ARG A 154 -0.63 -5.78 19.13
C ARG A 154 -0.51 -4.73 20.23
N LEU A 155 -1.43 -4.78 21.20
CA LEU A 155 -1.29 -4.02 22.44
C LEU A 155 -0.16 -4.66 23.27
N PHE A 156 0.87 -3.88 23.59
CA PHE A 156 2.06 -4.34 24.32
C PHE A 156 1.81 -4.80 25.78
N TRP A 157 0.55 -4.87 26.23
CA TRP A 157 0.18 -5.15 27.64
C TRP A 157 -0.40 -6.55 27.86
N GLU A 158 -0.49 -7.39 26.83
CA GLU A 158 -0.90 -8.79 26.94
C GLU A 158 0.33 -9.70 26.82
N SER A 159 1.01 -9.93 27.94
CA SER A 159 2.04 -10.96 28.13
C SER A 159 1.92 -11.59 29.51
#